data_AF-L1L756-F1
#
_entry.id   AF-L1L756-F1
#
_cell.length_a   1.000
_cell.length_b   1.000
_cell.length_c   1.000
_cell.angle_alpha   90.00
_cell.angle_beta   90.00
_cell.angle_gamma   90.00
#
_symmetry.space_group_name_H-M   'P 1'
#
loop_
_entity.id
_entity.type
_entity.pdbx_description
1 polymer ?
#
loop_
_entity_poly.entity_id
_entity_poly.type
_entity_poly.pdbx_seq_one_letter_code
_entity_poly.pdbx_strand_id
1 'polypeptide(L)'
;MNFTEREWWTLIHGMVLGAAFLLAFAGGLAELYSLKPALMTRVGVVERMRRVRIGVTAMAVAAWATVITGTWVVYPWYREMTPDSPRSQLLADPDTADWHEFGMEWKEHIAWLSPILATAVVFIVWYYGPGLIRHNRVRRTTITLFVLAFVFAAVAGAFGAFITKVEPVK
;
A
#
# COMPACT_ATOMS: atom_id res chain seq x y z
N MET A 1 4.31 13.26 -27.59
CA MET A 1 4.53 13.57 -26.17
C MET A 1 5.44 12.50 -25.61
N ASN A 2 6.56 12.87 -24.98
CA ASN A 2 7.47 11.95 -24.29
C ASN A 2 7.45 12.30 -22.82
N PHE A 3 7.35 11.30 -21.94
CA PHE A 3 7.44 11.50 -20.50
C PHE A 3 8.90 11.76 -20.08
N THR A 4 9.08 12.61 -19.07
CA THR A 4 10.37 12.74 -18.37
C THR A 4 10.63 11.50 -17.50
N GLU A 5 11.87 11.34 -17.05
CA GLU A 5 12.22 10.26 -16.11
C GLU A 5 11.42 10.35 -14.81
N ARG A 6 11.21 11.57 -14.29
CA ARG A 6 10.45 11.82 -13.06
C ARG A 6 8.99 11.45 -13.25
N GLU A 7 8.39 11.86 -14.38
CA GLU A 7 7.02 11.50 -14.73
C GLU A 7 6.84 9.98 -14.82
N TRP A 8 7.78 9.26 -15.44
CA TRP A 8 7.75 7.78 -15.45
C TRP A 8 7.75 7.18 -14.05
N TRP A 9 8.63 7.66 -13.16
CA TRP A 9 8.70 7.17 -11.79
C TRP A 9 7.45 7.50 -10.97
N THR A 10 6.86 8.69 -11.14
CA THR A 10 5.59 9.02 -10.49
C THR A 10 4.44 8.12 -10.97
N LEU A 11 4.41 7.77 -12.26
CA LEU A 11 3.41 6.87 -12.83
C LEU A 11 3.60 5.43 -12.32
N ILE A 12 4.84 4.94 -12.30
CA ILE A 12 5.17 3.62 -11.73
C ILE A 12 4.76 3.56 -10.26
N HIS A 13 5.16 4.54 -9.46
CA HIS A 13 4.87 4.61 -8.04
C HIS A 13 3.36 4.71 -7.76
N GLY A 14 2.69 5.71 -8.34
CA GLY A 14 1.30 6.01 -8.01
C GLY A 14 0.29 5.07 -8.65
N MET A 15 0.50 4.73 -9.93
CA MET A 15 -0.49 3.97 -10.71
C MET A 15 -0.16 2.49 -10.78
N VAL A 16 1.07 2.11 -11.16
CA VAL A 16 1.40 0.69 -11.37
C VAL A 16 1.44 -0.05 -10.04
N LEU A 17 2.21 0.45 -9.06
CA LEU A 17 2.29 -0.17 -7.75
C LEU A 17 0.95 -0.05 -6.99
N GLY A 18 0.26 1.09 -7.12
CA GLY A 18 -1.07 1.28 -6.58
C GLY A 18 -2.08 0.26 -7.10
N ALA A 19 -2.17 0.06 -8.42
CA ALA A 19 -3.06 -0.93 -9.02
C ALA A 19 -2.72 -2.36 -8.60
N ALA A 20 -1.43 -2.71 -8.58
CA ALA A 20 -0.98 -4.02 -8.10
C ALA A 20 -1.37 -4.26 -6.64
N PHE A 21 -1.23 -3.24 -5.78
CA PHE A 21 -1.64 -3.29 -4.39
C PHE A 21 -3.15 -3.49 -4.24
N LEU A 22 -3.98 -2.76 -4.98
CA LEU A 22 -5.44 -2.89 -4.96
C LEU A 22 -5.91 -4.29 -5.39
N LEU A 23 -5.33 -4.82 -6.48
CA LEU A 23 -5.66 -6.17 -6.97
C LEU A 23 -5.25 -7.24 -5.95
N ALA A 24 -4.05 -7.11 -5.36
CA ALA A 24 -3.55 -8.04 -4.36
C ALA A 24 -4.39 -7.99 -3.07
N PHE A 25 -4.83 -6.81 -2.64
CA PHE A 25 -5.74 -6.65 -1.52
C PHE A 25 -7.10 -7.30 -1.79
N ALA A 26 -7.75 -6.98 -2.91
CA ALA A 26 -9.06 -7.52 -3.25
C ALA A 26 -9.04 -9.05 -3.33
N GLY A 27 -8.06 -9.61 -4.06
CA GLY A 27 -7.88 -11.06 -4.18
C GLY A 27 -7.51 -11.73 -2.86
N GLY A 28 -6.56 -11.15 -2.11
CA GLY A 28 -6.10 -11.68 -0.83
C GLY A 28 -7.21 -11.68 0.22
N LEU A 29 -8.02 -10.62 0.30
CA LEU A 29 -9.12 -10.50 1.24
C LEU A 29 -10.24 -11.49 0.92
N ALA A 30 -10.62 -11.59 -0.36
CA ALA A 30 -11.62 -12.55 -0.80
C ALA A 30 -11.21 -13.99 -0.44
N GLU A 31 -9.96 -14.35 -0.71
CA GLU A 31 -9.43 -15.68 -0.40
C GLU A 31 -9.33 -15.92 1.13
N LEU A 32 -8.83 -14.97 1.91
CA LEU A 32 -8.78 -15.08 3.39
C LEU A 32 -10.17 -15.23 4.02
N TYR A 33 -11.14 -14.42 3.60
CA TYR A 33 -12.51 -14.45 4.11
C TYR A 33 -13.21 -15.78 3.78
N SER A 34 -12.86 -16.38 2.65
CA SER A 34 -13.45 -17.62 2.16
C SER A 34 -12.92 -18.90 2.83
N LEU A 35 -11.95 -18.81 3.76
CA LEU A 35 -11.43 -19.92 4.55
C LEU A 35 -12.44 -20.40 5.62
N LYS A 36 -13.61 -20.85 5.16
CA LYS A 36 -14.70 -21.37 6.01
C LYS A 36 -14.71 -22.90 5.97
N PRO A 37 -14.61 -23.60 7.12
CA PRO A 37 -14.50 -25.06 7.15
C PRO A 37 -15.60 -25.79 6.36
N ALA A 38 -16.84 -25.30 6.43
CA ALA A 38 -17.99 -25.89 5.76
C ALA A 38 -17.93 -25.83 4.22
N LEU A 39 -17.02 -25.02 3.64
CA LEU A 39 -16.91 -24.78 2.21
C LEU A 39 -15.67 -25.43 1.58
N MET A 40 -14.90 -26.24 2.32
CA MET A 40 -13.59 -26.72 1.87
C MET A 40 -13.51 -28.23 1.72
N THR A 41 -13.23 -28.69 0.50
CA THR A 41 -12.75 -30.06 0.23
C THR A 41 -11.23 -30.14 0.42
N ARG A 42 -10.68 -31.34 0.63
CA ARG A 42 -9.24 -31.52 0.88
C ARG A 42 -8.36 -30.98 -0.26
N VAL A 43 -8.76 -31.20 -1.51
CA VAL A 43 -8.07 -30.63 -2.70
C VAL A 43 -8.23 -29.11 -2.77
N GLY A 44 -9.44 -28.61 -2.49
CA GLY A 44 -9.73 -27.17 -2.49
C GLY A 44 -8.93 -26.38 -1.45
N VAL A 45 -8.54 -27.00 -0.33
CA VAL A 45 -7.69 -26.37 0.70
C VAL A 45 -6.31 -26.01 0.13
N VAL A 46 -5.68 -26.91 -0.62
CA VAL A 46 -4.30 -26.69 -1.12
C VAL A 46 -4.27 -25.52 -2.10
N GLU A 47 -5.18 -25.53 -3.08
CA GLU A 47 -5.25 -24.46 -4.09
C GLU A 47 -5.59 -23.11 -3.48
N ARG A 48 -6.57 -23.08 -2.57
CA ARG A 48 -6.97 -21.86 -1.87
C ARG A 48 -5.84 -21.31 -1.02
N MET A 49 -5.13 -22.16 -0.27
CA MET A 49 -3.98 -21.70 0.50
C MET A 49 -2.84 -21.17 -0.38
N ARG A 50 -2.65 -21.73 -1.57
CA ARG A 50 -1.71 -21.17 -2.57
C ARG A 50 -2.14 -19.76 -2.99
N ARG A 51 -3.41 -19.55 -3.32
CA ARG A 51 -3.94 -18.23 -3.71
C ARG A 51 -3.87 -17.22 -2.57
N VAL A 52 -4.22 -17.60 -1.34
CA VAL A 52 -4.06 -16.76 -0.14
C VAL A 52 -2.61 -16.30 0.00
N ARG A 53 -1.64 -17.22 -0.05
CA ARG A 53 -0.21 -16.90 0.06
C ARG A 53 0.25 -15.94 -1.03
N ILE A 54 -0.15 -16.19 -2.28
CA ILE A 54 0.18 -15.31 -3.41
C ILE A 54 -0.39 -13.90 -3.17
N GLY A 55 -1.69 -13.80 -2.83
CA GLY A 55 -2.36 -12.51 -2.64
C GLY A 55 -1.73 -11.68 -1.51
N VAL A 56 -1.54 -12.26 -0.33
CA VAL A 56 -0.98 -11.51 0.82
C VAL A 56 0.48 -11.15 0.60
N THR A 57 1.26 -12.02 -0.06
CA THR A 57 2.67 -11.75 -0.36
C THR A 57 2.80 -10.68 -1.42
N ALA A 58 1.99 -10.74 -2.47
CA ALA A 58 1.95 -9.72 -3.52
C ALA A 58 1.59 -8.34 -2.96
N MET A 59 0.60 -8.26 -2.06
CA MET A 59 0.24 -6.99 -1.43
C MET A 59 1.39 -6.45 -0.56
N ALA A 60 2.05 -7.30 0.23
CA ALA A 60 3.18 -6.87 1.05
C ALA A 60 4.35 -6.36 0.18
N VAL A 61 4.69 -7.07 -0.90
CA VAL A 61 5.73 -6.64 -1.85
C VAL A 61 5.35 -5.31 -2.51
N ALA A 62 4.11 -5.17 -2.98
CA ALA A 62 3.64 -3.91 -3.58
C ALA A 62 3.66 -2.76 -2.57
N ALA A 63 3.28 -3.00 -1.31
CA ALA A 63 3.32 -2.00 -0.24
C ALA A 63 4.76 -1.52 0.03
N TRP A 64 5.70 -2.46 0.18
CA TRP A 64 7.12 -2.15 0.38
C TRP A 64 7.68 -1.39 -0.81
N ALA A 65 7.45 -1.87 -2.03
CA ALA A 65 7.89 -1.19 -3.25
C ALA A 65 7.34 0.23 -3.33
N THR A 66 6.07 0.44 -2.97
CA THR A 66 5.44 1.76 -2.96
C THR A 66 6.14 2.68 -1.95
N VAL A 67 6.28 2.27 -0.69
CA VAL A 67 6.90 3.11 0.34
C VAL A 67 8.38 3.38 0.03
N ILE A 68 9.12 2.40 -0.48
CA ILE A 68 10.53 2.56 -0.87
C ILE A 68 10.66 3.58 -2.01
N THR A 69 9.93 3.37 -3.11
CA THR A 69 10.00 4.28 -4.27
C THR A 69 9.49 5.67 -3.91
N GLY A 70 8.45 5.78 -3.10
CA GLY A 70 7.95 7.06 -2.60
C GLY A 70 9.01 7.81 -1.82
N THR A 71 9.65 7.16 -0.84
CA THR A 71 10.58 7.79 0.10
C THR A 71 11.91 8.17 -0.52
N TRP A 72 12.46 7.30 -1.38
CA TRP A 72 13.84 7.45 -1.86
C TRP A 72 13.98 7.82 -3.33
N VAL A 73 12.89 7.80 -4.11
CA VAL A 73 12.90 8.21 -5.52
C VAL A 73 12.06 9.47 -5.71
N VAL A 74 10.77 9.42 -5.40
CA VAL A 74 9.84 10.53 -5.67
C VAL A 74 10.00 11.67 -4.67
N TYR A 75 10.12 11.36 -3.39
CA TYR A 75 10.16 12.35 -2.32
C TYR A 75 11.36 13.31 -2.38
N PRO A 76 12.60 12.89 -2.71
CA PRO A 76 13.70 13.81 -2.92
C PRO A 76 13.42 14.94 -3.91
N TRP A 77 12.74 14.64 -5.02
CA TRP A 77 12.36 15.65 -6.03
C TRP A 77 11.28 16.61 -5.52
N TYR A 78 10.33 16.09 -4.74
CA TYR A 78 9.30 16.90 -4.07
C TYR A 78 9.93 17.98 -3.15
N ARG A 79 11.02 17.63 -2.44
CA ARG A 79 11.67 18.47 -1.43
C ARG A 79 12.95 19.16 -1.90
N GLU A 80 13.15 19.30 -3.21
CA GLU A 80 14.31 20.00 -3.73
C GLU A 80 14.42 21.42 -3.17
N MET A 81 15.65 21.84 -2.85
CA MET A 81 15.94 23.15 -2.28
C MET A 81 15.97 24.22 -3.38
N THR A 82 14.89 24.29 -4.15
CA THR A 82 14.67 25.25 -5.24
C THR A 82 13.31 25.92 -5.05
N PRO A 83 13.11 27.16 -5.52
CA PRO A 83 11.80 27.82 -5.47
C PRO A 83 10.73 27.06 -6.27
N ASP A 84 11.13 26.31 -7.29
CA ASP A 84 10.23 25.60 -8.21
C ASP A 84 9.85 24.19 -7.74
N SER A 85 10.38 23.72 -6.61
CA SER A 85 10.00 22.40 -6.09
C SER A 85 8.56 22.39 -5.57
N PRO A 86 7.84 21.25 -5.66
CA PRO A 86 6.47 21.16 -5.16
C PRO A 86 6.32 21.60 -3.70
N ARG A 87 7.28 21.24 -2.84
CA ARG A 87 7.29 21.69 -1.44
C ARG A 87 7.35 23.21 -1.32
N SER A 88 8.26 23.85 -2.07
CA SER A 88 8.43 25.31 -2.02
C SER A 88 7.20 26.04 -2.55
N GLN A 89 6.58 25.53 -3.61
CA GLN A 89 5.35 26.08 -4.18
C GLN A 89 4.18 25.97 -3.19
N LEU A 90 3.97 24.81 -2.56
CA LEU A 90 2.91 24.62 -1.57
C LEU A 90 3.05 25.57 -0.37
N LEU A 91 4.28 25.81 0.08
CA LEU A 91 4.56 26.70 1.21
C LEU A 91 4.54 28.20 0.85
N ALA A 92 4.57 28.55 -0.44
CA ALA A 92 4.54 29.94 -0.88
C ALA A 92 3.14 30.56 -0.78
N ASP A 93 2.09 29.74 -0.79
CA ASP A 93 0.70 30.17 -0.67
C ASP A 93 0.08 29.59 0.63
N PRO A 94 -0.42 30.46 1.55
CA PRO A 94 -1.11 30.02 2.76
C PRO A 94 -2.28 29.07 2.51
N ASP A 95 -2.97 29.20 1.38
CA ASP A 95 -4.12 28.34 1.04
C ASP A 95 -3.70 26.91 0.68
N THR A 96 -2.41 26.67 0.40
CA THR A 96 -1.87 25.35 0.05
C THR A 96 -0.85 24.80 1.06
N ALA A 97 -0.39 25.60 2.03
CA ALA A 97 0.66 25.22 2.97
C ALA A 97 0.34 23.94 3.77
N ASP A 98 -0.91 23.76 4.18
CA ASP A 98 -1.37 22.59 4.94
C ASP A 98 -1.19 21.26 4.18
N TRP A 99 -1.15 21.28 2.84
CA TRP A 99 -0.84 20.09 2.06
C TRP A 99 0.56 19.55 2.35
N HIS A 100 1.51 20.43 2.64
CA HIS A 100 2.83 20.03 3.11
C HIS A 100 2.86 19.81 4.62
N GLU A 101 2.50 20.84 5.41
CA GLU A 101 2.71 20.86 6.86
C GLU A 101 1.97 19.74 7.59
N PHE A 102 0.77 19.40 7.12
CA PHE A 102 0.01 18.26 7.62
C PHE A 102 0.06 17.09 6.63
N GLY A 103 -0.39 17.29 5.40
CA GLY A 103 -0.63 16.19 4.45
C GLY A 103 0.62 15.35 4.15
N MET A 104 1.72 15.99 3.73
CA MET A 104 2.97 15.30 3.43
C MET A 104 3.66 14.75 4.68
N GLU A 105 3.86 15.57 5.70
CA GLU A 105 4.56 15.17 6.92
C GLU A 105 3.84 14.00 7.62
N TRP A 106 2.52 14.04 7.72
CA TRP A 106 1.73 12.97 8.32
C TRP A 106 1.78 11.68 7.49
N LYS A 107 1.58 11.78 6.15
CA LYS A 107 1.54 10.57 5.31
C LYS A 107 2.89 9.87 5.26
N GLU A 108 3.99 10.63 5.31
CA GLU A 108 5.35 10.07 5.31
C GLU A 108 5.58 9.08 6.45
N HIS A 109 4.97 9.29 7.61
CA HIS A 109 5.08 8.39 8.75
C HIS A 109 4.07 7.26 8.67
N ILE A 110 2.81 7.59 8.42
CA ILE A 110 1.70 6.63 8.50
C ILE A 110 1.73 5.61 7.35
N ALA A 111 2.29 5.96 6.19
CA ALA A 111 2.43 5.05 5.06
C ALA A 111 3.20 3.76 5.41
N TRP A 112 4.17 3.82 6.34
CA TRP A 112 5.00 2.68 6.76
C TRP A 112 4.22 1.60 7.52
N LEU A 113 3.10 1.95 8.14
CA LEU A 113 2.27 0.97 8.84
C LEU A 113 1.71 -0.07 7.87
N SER A 114 1.39 0.31 6.63
CA SER A 114 0.86 -0.61 5.62
C SER A 114 1.79 -1.81 5.35
N PRO A 115 3.04 -1.61 4.86
CA PRO A 115 3.93 -2.73 4.57
C PRO A 115 4.30 -3.56 5.82
N ILE A 116 4.44 -2.94 6.99
CA ILE A 116 4.74 -3.66 8.25
C ILE A 116 3.59 -4.61 8.61
N LEU A 117 2.35 -4.12 8.60
CA LEU A 117 1.17 -4.93 8.89
C LEU A 117 0.96 -6.01 7.82
N ALA A 118 1.19 -5.70 6.55
CA ALA A 118 1.13 -6.67 5.46
C ALA A 118 2.17 -7.79 5.64
N THR A 119 3.40 -7.46 6.06
CA THR A 119 4.44 -8.46 6.39
C THR A 119 4.02 -9.35 7.57
N ALA A 120 3.40 -8.78 8.62
CA ALA A 120 2.86 -9.59 9.71
C ALA A 120 1.77 -10.57 9.23
N VAL A 121 0.91 -10.13 8.31
CA VAL A 121 -0.09 -11.00 7.67
C VAL A 121 0.56 -12.12 6.87
N VAL A 122 1.60 -11.81 6.07
CA VAL A 122 2.38 -12.82 5.35
C VAL A 122 2.92 -13.86 6.33
N PHE A 123 3.58 -13.43 7.40
CA PHE A 123 4.10 -14.34 8.42
C PHE A 123 3.00 -15.26 8.98
N ILE A 124 1.86 -14.70 9.41
CA ILE A 124 0.76 -15.49 9.99
C ILE A 124 0.22 -16.51 8.98
N VAL A 125 0.02 -16.11 7.72
CA VAL A 125 -0.48 -16.99 6.65
C VAL A 125 0.48 -18.12 6.35
N TRP A 126 1.78 -17.83 6.28
CA TRP A 126 2.79 -18.83 5.97
C TRP A 126 3.01 -19.79 7.14
N TYR A 127 3.04 -19.28 8.37
CA TYR A 127 3.23 -20.05 9.59
C TYR A 127 2.03 -20.96 9.92
N TYR A 128 0.81 -20.40 9.98
CA TYR A 128 -0.38 -21.19 10.31
C TYR A 128 -0.90 -22.02 9.14
N GLY A 129 -0.69 -21.57 7.89
CA GLY A 129 -1.12 -22.28 6.69
C GLY A 129 -2.59 -22.70 6.74
N PRO A 130 -2.92 -23.96 6.36
CA PRO A 130 -4.28 -24.51 6.48
C PRO A 130 -4.86 -24.47 7.91
N GLY A 131 -4.02 -24.35 8.95
CA GLY A 131 -4.46 -24.19 10.33
C GLY A 131 -5.34 -22.96 10.57
N LEU A 132 -5.27 -21.94 9.71
CA LEU A 132 -6.18 -20.78 9.73
C LEU A 132 -7.66 -21.15 9.54
N ILE A 133 -7.95 -22.29 8.92
CA ILE A 133 -9.32 -22.77 8.73
C ILE A 133 -9.94 -23.13 10.10
N ARG A 134 -9.13 -23.74 10.99
CA ARG A 134 -9.56 -24.22 12.31
C ARG A 134 -9.48 -23.12 13.38
N HIS A 135 -8.51 -22.22 13.30
CA HIS A 135 -8.30 -21.17 14.29
C HIS A 135 -8.99 -19.86 13.90
N ASN A 136 -10.30 -19.75 14.19
CA ASN A 136 -11.11 -18.60 13.81
C ASN A 136 -10.58 -17.27 14.38
N ARG A 137 -10.04 -17.26 15.61
CA ARG A 137 -9.45 -16.05 16.22
C ARG A 137 -8.24 -15.56 15.44
N VAL A 138 -7.30 -16.45 15.12
CA VAL A 138 -6.10 -16.13 14.33
C VAL A 138 -6.52 -15.60 12.95
N ARG A 139 -7.45 -16.29 12.27
CA ARG A 139 -7.95 -15.84 10.96
C ARG A 139 -8.58 -14.44 11.02
N ARG A 140 -9.42 -14.15 12.02
CA ARG A 140 -10.01 -12.82 12.19
C ARG A 140 -8.94 -11.76 12.41
N THR A 141 -7.96 -12.02 13.28
CA THR A 141 -6.82 -11.12 13.48
C THR A 141 -6.05 -10.89 12.18
N THR A 142 -5.78 -11.94 11.40
CA THR A 142 -5.13 -11.82 10.08
C THR A 142 -5.91 -10.91 9.15
N ILE A 143 -7.23 -11.09 9.04
CA ILE A 143 -8.09 -10.25 8.20
C ILE A 143 -8.08 -8.80 8.69
N THR A 144 -8.19 -8.57 10.00
CA THR A 144 -8.13 -7.22 10.57
C THR A 144 -6.82 -6.52 10.26
N LEU A 145 -5.68 -7.17 10.45
CA LEU A 145 -4.37 -6.60 10.13
C LEU A 145 -4.24 -6.31 8.63
N PHE A 146 -4.76 -7.19 7.78
CA PHE A 146 -4.74 -7.01 6.32
C PHE A 146 -5.59 -5.82 5.87
N VAL A 147 -6.77 -5.64 6.46
CA VAL A 147 -7.64 -4.47 6.21
C VAL A 147 -7.00 -3.19 6.74
N LEU A 148 -6.40 -3.21 7.94
CA LEU A 148 -5.69 -2.05 8.47
C LEU A 148 -4.52 -1.63 7.56
N ALA A 149 -3.74 -2.59 7.05
CA ALA A 149 -2.68 -2.32 6.09
C ALA A 149 -3.21 -1.59 4.85
N PHE A 150 -4.34 -2.07 4.30
CA PHE A 150 -5.02 -1.40 3.20
C PHE A 150 -5.47 0.03 3.55
N VAL A 151 -6.12 0.22 4.70
CA VAL A 151 -6.61 1.54 5.13
C VAL A 151 -5.46 2.55 5.24
N PHE A 152 -4.35 2.20 5.87
CA PHE A 152 -3.20 3.10 5.98
C PHE A 152 -2.62 3.47 4.60
N ALA A 153 -2.49 2.51 3.69
CA ALA A 153 -2.05 2.79 2.32
C ALA A 153 -3.06 3.64 1.54
N ALA A 154 -4.37 3.40 1.70
CA ALA A 154 -5.41 4.13 1.01
C ALA A 154 -5.42 5.61 1.43
N VAL A 155 -5.32 5.89 2.73
CA VAL A 155 -5.25 7.27 3.23
C VAL A 155 -3.96 7.96 2.78
N ALA A 156 -2.80 7.30 2.91
CA ALA A 156 -1.53 7.85 2.45
C ALA A 156 -1.51 8.09 0.93
N GLY A 157 -2.05 7.17 0.15
CA GLY A 157 -2.18 7.26 -1.30
C GLY A 157 -3.13 8.38 -1.73
N ALA A 158 -4.24 8.58 -1.02
CA ALA A 158 -5.16 9.68 -1.26
C ALA A 158 -4.47 11.04 -1.04
N PHE A 159 -3.78 11.23 0.10
CA PHE A 159 -2.98 12.43 0.31
C PHE A 159 -1.92 12.61 -0.79
N GLY A 160 -1.18 11.55 -1.14
CA GLY A 160 -0.19 11.61 -2.23
C GLY A 160 -0.80 12.06 -3.57
N ALA A 161 -1.97 11.54 -3.92
CA ALA A 161 -2.66 11.90 -5.16
C ALA A 161 -3.15 13.36 -5.15
N PHE A 162 -3.73 13.83 -4.04
CA PHE A 162 -4.19 15.21 -3.93
C PHE A 162 -3.03 16.21 -3.92
N ILE A 163 -1.95 15.93 -3.18
CA ILE A 163 -0.76 16.77 -3.18
C ILE A 163 -0.17 16.89 -4.58
N THR A 164 0.00 15.75 -5.29
CA THR A 164 0.50 15.75 -6.67
C THR A 164 -0.43 16.48 -7.64
N LYS A 165 -1.75 16.50 -7.34
CA LYS A 165 -2.73 17.23 -8.16
C LYS A 165 -2.61 18.75 -7.98
N VAL A 166 -2.28 19.21 -6.78
CA VAL A 166 -2.05 20.63 -6.46
C VAL A 166 -0.68 21.06 -7.00
N GLU A 167 0.38 20.36 -6.59
CA GLU A 167 1.76 20.63 -7.04
C GLU A 167 2.46 19.33 -7.49
N PRO A 168 2.55 19.07 -8.81
CA PRO A 168 3.16 17.86 -9.33
C PRO A 168 4.68 17.93 -9.32
N VAL A 169 5.32 16.76 -9.12
CA VAL A 169 6.76 16.60 -9.37
C VAL A 169 7.01 16.68 -10.88
N LYS A 170 7.85 17.63 -11.29
CA LYS A 170 8.26 17.88 -12.68
C LYS A 170 9.63 17.25 -12.94
#